data_AF-A0A8T6NY03-F1
#
_entry.id   AF-A0A8T6NY03-F1
#
_cell.length_a   1.000
_cell.length_b   1.000
_cell.length_c   1.000
_cell.angle_alpha   90.00
_cell.angle_beta   90.00
_cell.angle_gamma   90.00
#
_symmetry.space_group_name_H-M   'P 1'
#
loop_
_entity.id
_entity.type
_entity.pdbx_description
1 polymer ?
#
loop_
_entity_poly.entity_id
_entity_poly.type
_entity_poly.pdbx_seq_one_letter_code
_entity_poly.pdbx_strand_id
1 'polypeptide(L)'
;MTIDLEADYPDLMKPLVYGPVTAYFTLELPDFRQVANINVIAFSGADVFLVRSPNGWDIIGGTLESDETPWQALHREALEEAGLALREPVAFGAWRCHSTDAQPYRPHLPHPDFYRLVALAMAEQVSEPAEAGVEEVRRVSVEAAAALYESSSRPEFADLIRLASRIRGFVY
;
A
#
# COMPACT_ATOMS: atom_id res chain seq x y z
N MET A 1 14.81 -12.08 15.64
CA MET A 1 13.76 -12.95 15.08
C MET A 1 13.76 -12.72 13.59
N THR A 2 14.09 -13.72 12.79
CA THR A 2 14.12 -13.59 11.32
C THR A 2 12.69 -13.70 10.79
N ILE A 3 12.32 -12.85 9.83
CA ILE A 3 11.05 -12.97 9.11
C ILE A 3 11.31 -13.89 7.91
N ASP A 4 10.61 -15.01 7.83
CA ASP A 4 10.66 -15.89 6.65
C ASP A 4 9.44 -15.57 5.78
N LEU A 5 9.65 -14.74 4.76
CA LEU A 5 8.54 -14.22 3.96
C LEU A 5 7.80 -15.31 3.20
N GLU A 6 8.51 -16.31 2.68
CA GLU A 6 7.89 -17.37 1.88
C GLU A 6 7.05 -18.30 2.75
N ALA A 7 7.50 -18.58 3.98
CA ALA A 7 6.77 -19.43 4.91
C ALA A 7 5.62 -18.68 5.60
N ASP A 8 5.86 -17.44 6.04
CA ASP A 8 4.91 -16.69 6.88
C ASP A 8 3.89 -15.89 6.05
N TYR A 9 4.21 -15.52 4.81
CA TYR A 9 3.42 -14.63 3.94
C TYR A 9 3.37 -15.13 2.48
N PRO A 10 2.89 -16.37 2.24
CA PRO A 10 3.00 -17.03 0.94
C PRO A 10 2.21 -16.35 -0.18
N ASP A 11 1.09 -15.68 0.10
CA ASP A 11 0.30 -14.98 -0.92
C ASP A 11 0.98 -13.67 -1.34
N LEU A 12 1.63 -12.97 -0.40
CA LEU A 12 2.42 -11.77 -0.72
C LEU A 12 3.63 -12.08 -1.60
N MET A 13 4.20 -13.28 -1.46
CA MET A 13 5.37 -13.73 -2.23
C MET A 13 5.02 -14.28 -3.61
N LYS A 14 3.74 -14.43 -3.95
CA LYS A 14 3.33 -14.83 -5.30
C LYS A 14 3.57 -13.69 -6.29
N PRO A 15 3.96 -13.99 -7.54
CA PRO A 15 4.01 -13.00 -8.60
C PRO A 15 2.62 -12.43 -8.84
N LEU A 16 2.51 -11.11 -8.93
CA LEU A 16 1.27 -10.43 -9.31
C LEU A 16 1.31 -10.09 -10.79
N VAL A 17 0.15 -10.20 -11.45
CA VAL A 17 -0.04 -9.77 -12.83
C VAL A 17 -1.30 -8.92 -12.88
N TYR A 18 -1.16 -7.64 -13.27
CA TYR A 18 -2.28 -6.73 -13.44
C TYR A 18 -2.13 -5.97 -14.76
N GLY A 19 -2.92 -6.40 -15.76
CA GLY A 19 -2.79 -5.92 -17.13
C GLY A 19 -1.39 -6.21 -17.69
N PRO A 20 -0.65 -5.19 -18.19
CA PRO A 20 0.68 -5.35 -18.78
C PRO A 20 1.82 -5.40 -17.74
N VAL A 21 1.50 -5.33 -16.44
CA VAL A 21 2.49 -5.24 -15.37
C VAL A 21 2.61 -6.57 -14.64
N THR A 22 3.86 -7.02 -14.47
CA THR A 22 4.22 -8.08 -13.52
C THR A 22 4.92 -7.48 -12.31
N ALA A 23 4.68 -8.03 -11.12
CA ALA A 23 5.26 -7.50 -9.89
C ALA A 23 5.63 -8.57 -8.86
N TYR A 24 6.68 -8.31 -8.08
CA TYR A 24 7.18 -9.18 -7.01
C TYR A 24 7.47 -8.36 -5.76
N PHE A 25 7.03 -8.84 -4.60
CA PHE A 25 7.28 -8.15 -3.34
C PHE A 25 8.75 -8.32 -2.89
N THR A 26 9.31 -7.28 -2.29
CA THR A 26 10.65 -7.28 -1.67
C THR A 26 10.67 -6.36 -0.46
N LEU A 27 11.52 -6.69 0.53
CA LEU A 27 11.86 -5.79 1.64
C LEU A 27 13.00 -4.82 1.28
N GLU A 28 13.65 -5.01 0.13
CA GLU A 28 14.65 -4.06 -0.37
C GLU A 28 13.96 -2.78 -0.82
N LEU A 29 14.32 -1.67 -0.17
CA LEU A 29 13.73 -0.37 -0.49
C LEU A 29 14.40 0.22 -1.74
N PRO A 30 13.61 0.73 -2.71
CA PRO A 30 14.15 1.34 -3.92
C PRO A 30 14.67 2.76 -3.66
N ASP A 31 15.44 3.29 -4.62
CA ASP A 31 15.62 4.74 -4.73
C ASP A 31 14.26 5.40 -5.04
N PHE A 32 13.93 6.52 -4.39
CA PHE A 32 12.64 7.19 -4.57
C PHE A 32 12.38 7.62 -6.01
N ARG A 33 13.41 7.84 -6.83
CA ARG A 33 13.28 8.16 -8.25
C ARG A 33 12.71 7.00 -9.07
N GLN A 34 12.70 5.79 -8.52
CA GLN A 34 12.15 4.58 -9.14
C GLN A 34 10.72 4.27 -8.68
N VAL A 35 10.17 5.05 -7.74
CA VAL A 35 8.83 4.84 -7.20
C VAL A 35 7.80 5.49 -8.14
N ALA A 36 6.78 4.74 -8.51
CA ALA A 36 5.65 5.26 -9.30
C ALA A 36 4.37 5.42 -8.48
N ASN A 37 4.23 4.64 -7.40
CA ASN A 37 3.06 4.60 -6.55
C ASN A 37 3.50 4.25 -5.13
N ILE A 38 2.73 4.70 -4.13
CA ILE A 38 2.97 4.36 -2.73
C ILE A 38 1.66 3.99 -2.05
N ASN A 39 1.69 2.97 -1.20
CA ASN A 39 0.56 2.58 -0.35
C ASN A 39 0.96 2.60 1.13
N VAL A 40 -0.02 2.76 2.02
CA VAL A 40 0.17 2.71 3.47
C VAL A 40 -0.76 1.72 4.14
N ILE A 41 -0.22 0.95 5.08
CA ILE A 41 -1.02 0.30 6.12
C ILE A 41 -1.14 1.27 7.30
N ALA A 42 -2.27 1.97 7.36
CA ALA A 42 -2.51 3.05 8.31
C ALA A 42 -3.12 2.51 9.62
N PHE A 43 -2.39 2.61 10.73
CA PHE A 43 -2.77 2.06 12.02
C PHE A 43 -3.42 3.09 12.95
N SER A 44 -4.46 2.67 13.68
CA SER A 44 -5.05 3.41 14.80
C SER A 44 -5.06 2.52 16.04
N GLY A 45 -4.06 2.67 16.90
CA GLY A 45 -3.83 1.71 17.99
C GLY A 45 -3.55 0.31 17.43
N ALA A 46 -4.35 -0.70 17.79
CA ALA A 46 -4.21 -2.06 17.27
C ALA A 46 -4.95 -2.31 15.94
N ASP A 47 -5.77 -1.35 15.51
CA ASP A 47 -6.60 -1.46 14.31
C ASP A 47 -5.91 -0.83 13.09
N VAL A 48 -6.44 -1.12 11.90
CA VAL A 48 -6.05 -0.51 10.62
C VAL A 48 -7.25 0.15 9.95
N PHE A 49 -6.97 1.18 9.16
CA PHE A 49 -7.95 1.79 8.25
C PHE A 49 -7.91 1.11 6.88
N LEU A 50 -9.08 0.85 6.31
CA LEU A 50 -9.29 0.45 4.93
C LEU A 50 -10.30 1.39 4.28
N VAL A 51 -10.25 1.49 2.97
CA VAL A 51 -11.23 2.22 2.15
C VAL A 51 -12.01 1.23 1.30
N ARG A 52 -13.28 1.53 1.03
CA ARG A 52 -14.11 0.77 0.09
C ARG A 52 -14.58 1.68 -1.03
N SER A 53 -14.43 1.18 -2.25
CA SER A 53 -15.00 1.76 -3.46
C SER A 53 -15.99 0.76 -4.08
N PRO A 54 -16.67 1.10 -5.20
CA PRO A 54 -17.49 0.14 -5.93
C PRO A 54 -16.74 -1.13 -6.38
N ASN A 55 -15.41 -1.07 -6.46
CA ASN A 55 -14.54 -2.21 -6.82
C ASN A 55 -14.18 -3.11 -5.62
N GLY A 56 -14.60 -2.75 -4.41
CA GLY A 56 -14.34 -3.49 -3.18
C GLY A 56 -13.41 -2.75 -2.20
N TRP A 57 -12.91 -3.51 -1.22
CA TRP A 57 -11.98 -3.02 -0.21
C TRP A 57 -10.58 -2.83 -0.80
N ASP A 58 -9.92 -1.74 -0.42
CA ASP A 58 -8.54 -1.43 -0.78
C ASP A 58 -7.74 -0.88 0.40
N ILE A 59 -6.42 -0.92 0.23
CA ILE A 59 -5.46 -0.17 1.06
C ILE A 59 -5.31 1.24 0.51
N ILE A 60 -4.91 2.16 1.37
CA ILE A 60 -4.79 3.58 1.04
C ILE A 60 -3.51 3.84 0.24
N GLY A 61 -3.59 4.71 -0.76
CA GLY A 61 -2.44 5.26 -1.47
C GLY A 61 -2.59 5.22 -2.98
N GLY A 62 -1.75 6.00 -3.66
CA GLY A 62 -1.97 6.29 -5.06
C GLY A 62 -0.71 6.68 -5.81
N THR A 63 -0.93 7.09 -7.05
CA THR A 63 0.14 7.32 -8.02
C THR A 63 0.82 8.64 -7.73
N LEU A 64 2.14 8.71 -7.87
CA LEU A 64 2.85 9.97 -7.68
C LEU A 64 2.41 10.99 -8.74
N GLU A 65 2.10 12.20 -8.30
CA GLU A 65 1.93 13.34 -9.19
C GLU A 65 3.30 13.91 -9.64
N SER A 66 3.28 14.77 -10.65
CA SER A 66 4.51 15.42 -11.12
C SER A 66 5.16 16.23 -9.99
N ASP A 67 6.48 16.12 -9.85
CA ASP A 67 7.31 16.77 -8.83
C ASP A 67 7.01 16.36 -7.37
N GLU A 68 6.25 15.28 -7.17
CA GLU A 68 5.91 14.75 -5.85
C GLU A 68 6.93 13.70 -5.37
N THR A 69 7.36 13.80 -4.11
CA THR A 69 8.07 12.70 -3.44
C THR A 69 7.08 11.62 -2.99
N PRO A 70 7.51 10.35 -2.81
CA PRO A 70 6.62 9.32 -2.29
C PRO A 70 5.93 9.70 -0.97
N TRP A 71 6.61 10.44 -0.08
CA TRP A 71 6.01 10.86 1.18
C TRP A 71 4.91 11.92 1.01
N GLN A 72 5.10 12.86 0.09
CA GLN A 72 4.06 13.84 -0.23
C GLN A 72 2.82 13.15 -0.80
N ALA A 73 3.03 12.21 -1.73
CA ALA A 73 1.94 11.39 -2.29
C ALA A 73 1.20 10.65 -1.18
N LEU A 74 1.92 9.98 -0.29
CA LEU A 74 1.31 9.23 0.81
C LEU A 74 0.41 10.09 1.71
N HIS A 75 0.86 11.30 2.06
CA HIS A 75 0.08 12.21 2.89
C HIS A 75 -1.13 12.78 2.15
N ARG A 76 -0.98 13.09 0.86
CA ARG A 76 -2.09 13.56 0.01
C ARG A 76 -3.16 12.48 -0.13
N GLU A 77 -2.77 11.29 -0.56
CA GLU A 77 -3.69 10.16 -0.78
C GLU A 77 -4.39 9.76 0.52
N ALA A 78 -3.68 9.72 1.65
CA ALA A 78 -4.29 9.40 2.94
C ALA A 78 -5.36 10.42 3.37
N LEU A 79 -5.16 11.70 3.05
CA LEU A 79 -6.16 12.74 3.30
C LEU A 79 -7.32 12.65 2.29
N GLU A 80 -7.03 12.45 1.02
CA GLU A 80 -8.02 12.40 -0.06
C GLU A 80 -8.93 11.16 0.05
N GLU A 81 -8.36 9.97 0.14
CA GLU A 81 -9.11 8.71 0.14
C GLU A 81 -9.78 8.39 1.48
N ALA A 82 -9.22 8.87 2.61
CA ALA A 82 -9.62 8.41 3.93
C ALA A 82 -9.74 9.50 4.99
N GLY A 83 -9.42 10.76 4.67
CA GLY A 83 -9.44 11.85 5.64
C GLY A 83 -8.44 11.66 6.78
N LEU A 84 -7.32 10.97 6.54
CA LEU A 84 -6.34 10.61 7.56
C LEU A 84 -5.16 11.58 7.62
N ALA A 85 -4.75 11.92 8.83
CA ALA A 85 -3.45 12.50 9.11
C ALA A 85 -2.48 11.39 9.56
N LEU A 86 -1.43 11.16 8.76
CA LEU A 86 -0.38 10.19 9.08
C LEU A 86 0.69 10.79 9.99
N ARG A 87 1.24 9.97 10.87
CA ARG A 87 2.37 10.29 11.75
C ARG A 87 3.46 9.24 11.58
N GLU A 88 4.69 9.73 11.47
CA GLU A 88 5.92 8.91 11.46
C GLU A 88 5.88 7.77 10.42
N PRO A 89 5.58 8.03 9.14
CA PRO A 89 5.51 6.96 8.15
C PRO A 89 6.89 6.30 7.95
N VAL A 90 6.89 4.97 7.88
CA VAL A 90 8.10 4.15 7.69
C VAL A 90 7.89 3.24 6.49
N ALA A 91 8.79 3.32 5.51
CA ALA A 91 8.81 2.40 4.37
C ALA A 91 9.42 1.08 4.83
N PHE A 92 8.80 -0.04 4.44
CA PHE A 92 9.26 -1.36 4.87
C PHE A 92 9.39 -2.39 3.76
N GLY A 93 8.79 -2.12 2.59
CA GLY A 93 8.89 -2.99 1.44
C GLY A 93 8.35 -2.32 0.20
N ALA A 94 8.40 -3.02 -0.93
CA ALA A 94 7.87 -2.55 -2.19
C ALA A 94 7.55 -3.72 -3.10
N TRP A 95 6.63 -3.51 -4.04
CA TRP A 95 6.56 -4.35 -5.23
C TRP A 95 7.48 -3.81 -6.32
N ARG A 96 8.45 -4.62 -6.73
CA ARG A 96 9.24 -4.38 -7.93
C ARG A 96 8.40 -4.76 -9.14
N CYS A 97 8.14 -3.80 -10.02
CA CYS A 97 7.21 -3.93 -11.13
C CYS A 97 7.95 -3.80 -12.47
N HIS A 98 7.44 -4.51 -13.47
CA HIS A 98 7.88 -4.41 -14.86
C HIS A 98 6.65 -4.32 -15.78
N SER A 99 6.55 -3.27 -16.59
CA SER A 99 5.49 -3.09 -17.60
C SER A 99 5.96 -3.49 -18.99
N THR A 100 5.10 -4.19 -19.74
CA THR A 100 5.32 -4.50 -21.16
C THR A 100 4.75 -3.44 -22.10
N ASP A 101 4.12 -2.39 -21.59
CA ASP A 101 3.62 -1.30 -22.43
C ASP A 101 4.76 -0.55 -23.11
N ALA A 102 4.48 0.09 -24.25
CA ALA A 102 5.48 0.86 -24.99
C ALA A 102 5.80 2.23 -24.36
N GLN A 103 4.95 2.70 -23.44
CA GLN A 103 5.02 4.03 -22.83
C GLN A 103 4.68 3.93 -21.33
N PRO A 104 5.15 4.86 -20.49
CA PRO A 104 4.77 4.90 -19.08
C PRO A 104 3.28 5.21 -18.90
N TYR A 105 2.71 4.81 -17.76
CA TYR A 105 1.32 5.14 -17.40
C TYR A 105 1.09 6.67 -17.32
N ARG A 106 2.08 7.41 -16.81
CA ARG A 106 2.16 8.88 -16.91
C ARG A 106 3.59 9.29 -17.29
N PRO A 107 3.78 10.38 -18.08
CA PRO A 107 5.09 10.71 -18.66
C PRO A 107 6.26 10.88 -17.67
N HIS A 108 5.97 11.30 -16.43
CA HIS A 108 6.98 11.54 -15.40
C HIS A 108 7.34 10.30 -14.58
N LEU A 109 6.60 9.20 -14.74
CA LEU A 109 6.81 7.99 -13.95
C LEU A 109 7.92 7.10 -14.56
N PRO A 110 8.67 6.38 -13.71
CA PRO A 110 9.68 5.43 -14.16
C PRO A 110 9.06 4.29 -14.98
N HIS A 111 9.78 3.87 -16.02
CA HIS A 111 9.36 2.86 -16.98
C HIS A 111 10.58 2.28 -17.73
N PRO A 112 10.59 0.99 -18.11
CA PRO A 112 9.55 -0.02 -17.89
C PRO A 112 9.54 -0.59 -16.47
N ASP A 113 10.65 -0.43 -15.75
CA ASP A 113 10.82 -0.90 -14.38
C ASP A 113 10.51 0.22 -13.39
N PHE A 114 9.68 -0.08 -12.40
CA PHE A 114 9.29 0.85 -11.35
C PHE A 114 8.94 0.11 -10.05
N TYR A 115 8.72 0.87 -8.99
CA TYR A 115 8.33 0.33 -7.70
C TYR A 115 7.00 0.90 -7.23
N ARG A 116 6.21 0.03 -6.60
CA ARG A 116 5.10 0.43 -5.73
C ARG A 116 5.60 0.32 -4.30
N LEU A 117 5.92 1.46 -3.69
CA LEU A 117 6.48 1.51 -2.34
C LEU A 117 5.38 1.20 -1.32
N VAL A 118 5.72 0.50 -0.24
CA VAL A 118 4.80 0.22 0.86
C VAL A 118 5.35 0.79 2.15
N ALA A 119 4.51 1.58 2.80
CA ALA A 119 4.76 2.14 4.10
C ALA A 119 3.76 1.62 5.14
N LEU A 120 4.11 1.82 6.39
CA LEU A 120 3.19 1.79 7.51
C LEU A 120 3.27 3.11 8.27
N ALA A 121 2.19 3.50 8.93
CA ALA A 121 2.15 4.73 9.71
C ALA A 121 1.09 4.65 10.81
N MET A 122 1.27 5.45 11.85
CA MET A 122 0.18 5.77 12.77
C MET A 122 -0.73 6.81 12.14
N ALA A 123 -2.04 6.69 12.32
CA ALA A 123 -3.02 7.53 11.66
C ALA A 123 -4.17 7.91 12.59
N GLU A 124 -4.72 9.09 12.34
CA GLU A 124 -5.94 9.61 12.94
C GLU A 124 -6.84 10.16 11.84
N GLN A 125 -8.13 9.85 11.92
CA GLN A 125 -9.11 10.41 10.99
C GLN A 125 -9.47 11.82 11.44
N VAL A 126 -9.14 12.81 10.60
CA VAL A 126 -9.29 14.24 10.88
C VAL A 126 -10.38 14.89 10.03
N SER A 127 -10.83 14.21 8.98
CA SER A 127 -11.93 14.63 8.12
C SER A 127 -12.64 13.44 7.50
N GLU A 128 -13.72 13.72 6.76
CA GLU A 128 -14.25 12.79 5.76
C GLU A 128 -13.28 12.70 4.56
N PRO A 129 -13.34 11.62 3.75
CA PRO A 129 -12.66 11.54 2.46
C PRO A 129 -13.03 12.72 1.56
N ALA A 130 -12.05 13.25 0.85
CA ALA A 130 -12.26 14.26 -0.19
C ALA A 130 -12.42 13.63 -1.59
N GLU A 131 -11.96 12.38 -1.77
CA GLU A 131 -12.03 11.68 -3.04
C GLU A 131 -13.45 11.21 -3.38
N ALA A 132 -13.89 11.52 -4.59
CA ALA A 132 -15.15 11.02 -5.12
C ALA A 132 -15.05 9.52 -5.44
N GLY A 133 -15.98 8.72 -4.91
CA GLY A 133 -16.03 7.27 -5.16
C GLY A 133 -15.64 6.42 -3.97
N VAL A 134 -15.14 7.03 -2.88
CA VAL A 134 -15.02 6.37 -1.59
C VAL A 134 -16.43 6.20 -1.01
N GLU A 135 -16.86 4.95 -0.86
CA GLU A 135 -18.16 4.61 -0.26
C GLU A 135 -18.08 4.48 1.26
N GLU A 136 -16.90 4.09 1.78
CA GLU A 136 -16.72 3.82 3.20
C GLU A 136 -15.24 3.88 3.60
N VAL A 137 -14.95 4.53 4.72
CA VAL A 137 -13.69 4.37 5.46
C VAL A 137 -13.99 3.52 6.68
N ARG A 138 -13.26 2.41 6.86
CA ARG A 138 -13.51 1.50 7.98
C ARG A 138 -12.25 1.26 8.78
N ARG A 139 -12.37 1.43 10.09
CA ARG A 139 -11.38 0.96 11.06
C ARG A 139 -11.75 -0.45 11.55
N VAL A 140 -10.82 -1.39 11.43
CA VAL A 140 -11.01 -2.78 11.86
C VAL A 140 -9.71 -3.36 12.44
N SER A 141 -9.80 -4.45 13.19
CA SER A 141 -8.60 -5.17 13.64
C SER A 141 -7.81 -5.73 12.45
N VAL A 142 -6.52 -5.98 12.67
CA VAL A 142 -5.60 -6.58 11.67
C VAL A 142 -6.18 -7.87 11.07
N GLU A 143 -6.68 -8.79 11.89
CA GLU A 143 -7.22 -10.06 11.40
C GLU A 143 -8.56 -9.89 10.69
N ALA A 144 -9.41 -8.96 11.13
CA ALA A 144 -10.64 -8.66 10.42
C ALA A 144 -10.37 -8.02 9.05
N ALA A 145 -9.35 -7.16 8.95
CA ALA A 145 -8.88 -6.62 7.68
C ALA A 145 -8.34 -7.72 6.76
N ALA A 146 -7.47 -8.60 7.28
CA ALA A 146 -6.91 -9.70 6.51
C ALA A 146 -7.99 -10.64 5.97
N ALA A 147 -8.98 -10.99 6.78
CA ALA A 147 -10.10 -11.85 6.38
C ALA A 147 -10.93 -11.28 5.21
N LEU A 148 -11.00 -9.95 5.05
CA LEU A 148 -11.65 -9.34 3.87
C LEU A 148 -10.94 -9.67 2.56
N TYR A 149 -9.62 -9.90 2.62
CA TYR A 149 -8.77 -10.12 1.45
C TYR A 149 -8.53 -11.60 1.14
N GLU A 150 -8.54 -12.48 2.15
CA GLU A 150 -8.31 -13.93 1.98
C GLU A 150 -9.27 -14.60 0.99
N SER A 151 -10.52 -14.11 0.91
CA SER A 151 -11.55 -14.60 -0.03
C SER A 151 -11.75 -13.70 -1.24
N SER A 152 -10.88 -12.70 -1.42
CA SER A 152 -10.97 -11.70 -2.49
C SER A 152 -10.07 -12.06 -3.67
N SER A 153 -10.08 -11.20 -4.70
CA SER A 153 -9.10 -11.25 -5.79
C SER A 153 -7.71 -10.73 -5.41
N ARG A 154 -7.52 -10.26 -4.17
CA ARG A 154 -6.27 -9.67 -3.66
C ARG A 154 -5.78 -10.28 -2.33
N PRO A 155 -5.58 -11.60 -2.24
CA PRO A 155 -5.14 -12.25 -1.01
C PRO A 155 -3.77 -11.75 -0.50
N GLU A 156 -2.93 -11.19 -1.38
CA GLU A 156 -1.63 -10.60 -1.01
C GLU A 156 -1.76 -9.46 0.01
N PHE A 157 -2.91 -8.77 0.04
CA PHE A 157 -3.14 -7.71 1.02
C PHE A 157 -3.40 -8.24 2.42
N ALA A 158 -3.94 -9.47 2.57
CA ALA A 158 -4.06 -10.12 3.87
C ALA A 158 -2.67 -10.30 4.50
N ASP A 159 -1.76 -10.86 3.72
CA ASP A 159 -0.37 -11.08 4.12
C ASP A 159 0.38 -9.77 4.35
N LEU A 160 0.18 -8.76 3.48
CA LEU A 160 0.82 -7.46 3.65
C LEU A 160 0.41 -6.78 4.96
N ILE A 161 -0.88 -6.82 5.31
CA ILE A 161 -1.40 -6.22 6.54
C ILE A 161 -0.82 -6.93 7.77
N ARG A 162 -0.72 -8.26 7.74
CA ARG A 162 -0.09 -9.05 8.82
C ARG A 162 1.40 -8.77 8.93
N LEU A 163 2.12 -8.67 7.81
CA LEU A 163 3.53 -8.30 7.77
C LEU A 163 3.74 -6.91 8.35
N ALA A 164 2.93 -5.92 7.94
CA ALA A 164 3.00 -4.57 8.47
C ALA A 164 2.77 -4.54 9.99
N SER A 165 1.80 -5.31 10.51
CA SER A 165 1.54 -5.44 11.95
C SER A 165 2.76 -6.00 12.71
N ARG A 166 3.41 -7.02 12.14
CA ARG A 166 4.64 -7.60 12.69
C ARG A 166 5.79 -6.61 12.67
N ILE A 167 6.00 -5.89 11.56
CA ILE A 167 7.06 -4.89 11.43
C ILE A 167 6.84 -3.72 12.38
N ARG A 168 5.59 -3.27 12.53
CA ARG A 168 5.20 -2.20 13.44
C ARG A 168 5.71 -2.46 14.86
N GLY A 169 5.62 -3.70 15.36
CA GLY A 169 6.12 -4.09 16.68
C GLY A 169 7.65 -4.02 16.86
N PHE A 170 8.41 -3.70 15.81
CA PHE A 170 9.84 -3.42 15.88
C PHE A 170 10.20 -1.94 15.69
N VAL A 171 9.29 -1.13 15.15
CA VAL A 171 9.56 0.28 14.79
C VAL A 171 8.77 1.29 15.63
N TYR A 172 7.76 0.85 16.40
CA TYR A 172 7.08 1.59 17.46
C TYR A 172 7.04 0.77 18.75
#